data_AF-A0A9D1ZTT9-F1
#
_entry.id   AF-A0A9D1ZTT9-F1
#
_cell.length_a   1.000
_cell.length_b   1.000
_cell.length_c   1.000
_cell.angle_alpha   90.00
_cell.angle_beta   90.00
_cell.angle_gamma   90.00
#
_symmetry.space_group_name_H-M   'P 1'
#
loop_
_entity.id
_entity.type
_entity.pdbx_description
1 polymer ?
#
loop_
_entity_poly.entity_id
_entity_poly.type
_entity_poly.pdbx_seq_one_letter_code
_entity_poly.pdbx_strand_id
1 'polypeptide(L)'
;MKDLKYLSLFDAYGALLTGHQREVCELYYMCDLSLTEIAEQKGISKQSVSDTLAKSRVALDEYEQKLHIVQTAQRAAGAAEKLSAFSEKHPEFSAEIREISALLKGNEL
;
A
#
# COMPACT_ATOMS: atom_id res chain seq x y z
N MET A 1 1.19 11.44 12.78
CA MET A 1 0.97 11.12 11.35
C MET A 1 0.88 9.61 11.25
N LYS A 2 -0.17 9.07 10.64
CA LYS A 2 -0.32 7.61 10.46
C LYS A 2 0.75 7.10 9.51
N ASP A 3 1.17 5.86 9.74
CA ASP A 3 2.34 5.29 9.08
C ASP A 3 2.02 4.98 7.60
N LEU A 4 2.57 5.79 6.69
CA LEU A 4 2.39 5.70 5.24
C LEU A 4 2.82 4.34 4.69
N LYS A 5 3.79 3.66 5.33
CA LYS A 5 4.19 2.30 4.94
C LYS A 5 3.01 1.34 5.01
N TYR A 6 2.31 1.33 6.14
CA TYR A 6 1.21 0.40 6.36
C TYR A 6 -0.05 0.78 5.60
N LEU A 7 -0.18 2.05 5.20
CA LEU A 7 -1.23 2.48 4.27
C LEU A 7 -1.09 1.73 2.94
N SER A 8 0.10 1.77 2.31
CA SER A 8 0.35 1.07 1.05
C SER A 8 0.24 -0.45 1.17
N LEU A 9 0.72 -1.02 2.30
CA LEU A 9 0.58 -2.45 2.55
C LEU A 9 -0.88 -2.87 2.73
N PHE A 10 -1.68 -2.07 3.42
CA PHE A 10 -3.10 -2.34 3.60
C PHE A 10 -3.87 -2.24 2.29
N ASP A 11 -3.52 -1.30 1.42
CA ASP A 11 -4.11 -1.19 0.08
C ASP A 11 -3.84 -2.46 -0.75
N ALA A 12 -2.60 -2.97 -0.71
CA ALA A 12 -2.22 -4.19 -1.43
C ALA A 12 -2.76 -5.50 -0.81
N TYR A 13 -2.85 -5.59 0.51
CA TYR A 13 -3.05 -6.87 1.22
C TYR A 13 -4.24 -6.88 2.19
N GLY A 14 -4.98 -5.79 2.33
CA GLY A 14 -6.07 -5.66 3.32
C GLY A 14 -7.17 -6.69 3.14
N ALA A 15 -7.38 -7.20 1.92
CA ALA A 15 -8.32 -8.27 1.62
C ALA A 15 -7.90 -9.65 2.18
N LEU A 16 -6.62 -9.85 2.51
CA LEU A 16 -6.11 -11.11 3.08
C LEU A 16 -6.20 -11.16 4.61
N LEU A 17 -6.42 -10.01 5.26
CA LEU A 17 -6.64 -9.94 6.70
C LEU A 17 -7.96 -10.59 7.09
N THR A 18 -8.06 -11.03 8.35
CA THR A 18 -9.36 -11.45 8.90
C THR A 18 -10.34 -10.27 8.90
N GLY A 19 -11.65 -10.55 8.85
CA GLY A 19 -12.68 -9.48 8.82
C GLY A 19 -12.52 -8.46 9.95
N HIS A 20 -12.23 -8.92 11.17
CA HIS A 20 -12.02 -8.03 12.31
C HIS A 20 -10.76 -7.14 12.16
N GLN A 21 -9.64 -7.73 11.72
CA GLN A 21 -8.41 -6.98 11.45
C GLN A 21 -8.61 -5.94 10.35
N ARG A 22 -9.26 -6.34 9.25
CA ARG A 22 -9.55 -5.45 8.12
C ARG A 22 -10.39 -4.27 8.54
N GLU A 23 -11.49 -4.48 9.25
CA GLU A 23 -12.36 -3.40 9.72
C GLU A 23 -11.62 -2.43 10.65
N VAL A 24 -10.81 -2.93 11.59
CA VAL A 24 -10.02 -2.07 12.48
C VAL A 24 -8.97 -1.28 11.70
N CYS A 25 -8.29 -1.92 10.75
CA CYS A 25 -7.34 -1.26 9.87
C CYS A 25 -8.00 -0.22 8.96
N GLU A 26 -9.19 -0.47 8.42
CA GLU A 26 -9.94 0.46 7.58
C GLU A 26 -10.33 1.72 8.35
N LEU A 27 -10.93 1.56 9.53
CA LEU A 27 -11.26 2.70 10.40
C LEU A 27 -10.02 3.52 10.77
N TYR A 28 -8.89 2.84 11.02
CA TYR A 28 -7.65 3.51 11.38
C TYR A 28 -6.97 4.19 10.17
N TYR A 29 -6.71 3.48 9.08
CA TYR A 29 -5.91 3.97 7.96
C TYR A 29 -6.71 4.77 6.93
N MET A 30 -7.97 4.42 6.67
CA MET A 30 -8.80 5.06 5.64
C MET A 30 -9.67 6.17 6.21
N CYS A 31 -10.32 5.92 7.36
CA CYS A 31 -11.28 6.86 7.94
C CYS A 31 -10.65 7.87 8.91
N ASP A 32 -9.34 7.80 9.11
CA ASP A 32 -8.56 8.61 10.03
C ASP A 32 -9.00 8.59 11.52
N LEU A 33 -9.73 7.56 11.99
CA LEU A 33 -10.12 7.47 13.40
C LEU A 33 -8.92 7.19 14.32
N SER A 34 -8.98 7.72 15.54
CA SER A 34 -8.09 7.39 16.64
C SER A 34 -8.44 6.05 17.28
N LEU A 35 -7.51 5.47 18.05
CA LEU A 35 -7.77 4.20 18.74
C LEU A 35 -8.95 4.28 19.73
N THR A 36 -9.18 5.46 20.30
CA THR A 36 -10.29 5.69 21.24
C THR A 36 -11.62 5.70 20.48
N GLU A 37 -11.71 6.43 19.37
CA GLU A 37 -12.93 6.48 18.54
C GLU A 37 -13.28 5.09 17.98
N ILE A 38 -12.28 4.33 17.55
CA ILE A 38 -12.49 2.94 17.09
C ILE A 38 -12.99 2.06 18.25
N ALA A 39 -12.40 2.19 19.44
CA ALA A 39 -12.79 1.42 20.62
C ALA A 39 -14.24 1.70 21.01
N GLU A 40 -14.64 2.97 21.02
CA GLU A 40 -16.02 3.40 21.29
C GLU A 40 -17.00 2.86 20.24
N GLN A 41 -16.69 3.03 18.95
CA GLN A 41 -17.54 2.57 17.85
C GLN A 41 -17.70 1.04 17.82
N LYS A 42 -16.65 0.30 18.17
CA LYS A 42 -16.65 -1.17 18.18
C LYS A 42 -17.10 -1.79 19.51
N GLY A 43 -17.27 -0.98 20.57
CA GLY A 43 -17.59 -1.48 21.91
C GLY A 43 -16.49 -2.36 22.53
N ILE A 44 -15.22 -2.08 22.20
CA ILE A 44 -14.05 -2.84 22.70
C ILE A 44 -13.07 -1.91 23.43
N SER A 45 -12.06 -2.49 24.08
CA SER A 45 -11.02 -1.67 24.74
C SER A 45 -10.05 -1.06 23.71
N LYS A 46 -9.53 0.13 24.03
CA LYS A 46 -8.42 0.75 23.27
C LYS A 46 -7.21 -0.18 23.11
N GLN A 47 -6.94 -1.00 24.14
CA GLN A 47 -5.88 -2.01 24.08
C GLN A 47 -6.17 -3.08 23.01
N SER A 48 -7.42 -3.56 22.92
CA SER A 48 -7.83 -4.52 21.89
C SER A 48 -7.67 -3.95 20.48
N VAL A 49 -7.96 -2.66 20.28
CA VAL A 49 -7.71 -1.97 18.99
C VAL A 49 -6.21 -1.95 18.69
N SER A 50 -5.40 -1.53 19.65
CA SER A 50 -3.93 -1.47 19.52
C SER A 50 -3.34 -2.83 19.17
N ASP A 51 -3.74 -3.88 19.88
CA ASP A 51 -3.25 -5.25 19.65
C ASP A 51 -3.67 -5.78 18.28
N THR A 52 -4.89 -5.45 17.85
CA THR A 52 -5.39 -5.82 16.52
C THR A 52 -4.59 -5.14 15.42
N LEU A 53 -4.28 -3.85 15.55
CA LEU A 53 -3.41 -3.14 14.60
C LEU A 53 -2.01 -3.73 14.58
N ALA A 54 -1.42 -4.06 15.74
CA ALA A 54 -0.10 -4.68 15.81
C ALA A 54 -0.06 -6.03 15.10
N LYS A 55 -1.03 -6.91 15.34
CA LYS A 55 -1.15 -8.20 14.66
C LYS A 55 -1.36 -8.05 13.15
N SER A 56 -2.15 -7.06 12.75
CA SER A 56 -2.40 -6.78 11.33
C SER A 56 -1.12 -6.33 10.63
N ARG A 57 -0.32 -5.46 11.26
CA ARG A 57 0.98 -5.03 10.72
C ARG A 57 1.94 -6.18 10.50
N VAL A 58 2.01 -7.12 11.45
CA VAL A 58 2.83 -8.34 11.30
C VAL A 58 2.36 -9.15 10.09
N ALA A 59 1.06 -9.38 9.95
CA ALA A 59 0.52 -10.11 8.79
C ALA A 59 0.79 -9.39 7.46
N LEU A 60 0.58 -8.08 7.40
CA LEU A 60 0.87 -7.25 6.21
C LEU A 60 2.35 -7.31 5.82
N ASP A 61 3.26 -7.23 6.79
CA ASP A 61 4.70 -7.36 6.56
C ASP A 61 5.05 -8.77 6.05
N GLU A 62 4.45 -9.83 6.60
CA GLU A 62 4.65 -11.21 6.11
C GLU A 62 4.14 -11.40 4.68
N TYR A 63 3.01 -10.77 4.32
CA TYR A 63 2.50 -10.82 2.95
C TYR A 63 3.45 -10.12 1.99
N GLU A 64 3.96 -8.93 2.32
CA GLU A 64 4.95 -8.23 1.48
C GLU A 64 6.25 -9.02 1.37
N GLN A 65 6.71 -9.66 2.44
CA GLN A 65 7.90 -10.51 2.39
C GLN A 65 7.75 -11.71 1.45
N LYS A 66 6.53 -12.19 1.23
CA LYS A 66 6.27 -13.37 0.36
C LYS A 66 5.85 -12.97 -1.06
N LEU A 67 5.14 -11.86 -1.21
CA LEU A 67 4.47 -11.48 -2.46
C LEU A 67 5.12 -10.28 -3.16
N HIS A 68 5.84 -9.42 -2.42
CA HIS A 68 6.60 -8.29 -2.96
C HIS A 68 5.80 -7.34 -3.86
N ILE A 69 4.50 -7.17 -3.62
CA ILE A 69 3.62 -6.41 -4.52
C ILE A 69 4.00 -4.92 -4.43
N VAL A 70 4.12 -4.39 -3.21
CA VAL A 70 4.44 -2.97 -3.02
C VAL A 70 5.85 -2.69 -3.51
N GLN A 71 6.83 -3.54 -3.20
CA GLN A 71 8.19 -3.38 -3.72
C GLN A 71 8.26 -3.44 -5.24
N THR A 72 7.52 -4.34 -5.88
CA THR A 72 7.52 -4.47 -7.35
C THR A 72 6.88 -3.24 -8.01
N ALA A 73 5.77 -2.76 -7.48
CA ALA A 73 5.12 -1.54 -7.94
C ALA A 73 6.05 -0.31 -7.81
N GLN A 74 6.74 -0.17 -6.67
CA GLN A 74 7.72 0.91 -6.46
C GLN A 74 8.89 0.84 -7.45
N ARG A 75 9.41 -0.36 -7.75
CA ARG A 75 10.46 -0.55 -8.75
C ARG A 75 9.98 -0.17 -10.15
N ALA A 76 8.77 -0.57 -10.52
CA ALA A 76 8.17 -0.22 -11.81
C ALA A 76 7.99 1.30 -11.95
N ALA A 77 7.45 1.96 -10.91
CA ALA A 77 7.31 3.41 -10.87
C ALA A 77 8.67 4.12 -11.03
N GLY A 78 9.69 3.72 -10.27
CA GLY A 78 11.03 4.28 -10.39
C GLY A 78 11.70 4.02 -11.74
N ALA A 79 11.38 2.91 -12.42
CA ALA A 79 11.84 2.65 -13.78
C ALA A 79 11.17 3.59 -14.79
N ALA A 80 9.85 3.80 -14.65
CA ALA A 80 9.09 4.72 -15.50
C ALA A 80 9.57 6.17 -15.35
N GLU A 81 9.90 6.62 -14.13
CA GLU A 81 10.49 7.95 -13.90
C GLU A 81 11.83 8.12 -14.61
N LYS A 82 12.71 7.11 -14.52
CA LYS A 82 14.01 7.12 -15.21
C LYS A 82 13.85 7.14 -16.72
N LEU A 83 12.90 6.38 -17.26
CA LEU A 83 12.57 6.39 -18.69
C LEU A 83 12.07 7.77 -19.14
N SER A 84 11.18 8.41 -18.36
CA SER A 84 10.73 9.77 -18.64
C SER A 84 11.89 10.76 -18.69
N ALA A 85 12.76 10.75 -17.68
CA ALA A 85 13.93 11.63 -17.63
C ALA A 85 14.93 11.36 -18.77
N PHE A 86 15.02 10.12 -19.26
CA PHE A 86 15.83 9.77 -20.42
C PHE A 86 15.20 10.29 -21.72
N SER A 87 13.88 10.17 -21.88
CA SER A 87 13.15 10.69 -23.04
C SER A 87 13.26 12.21 -23.18
N GLU A 88 13.34 12.96 -22.08
CA GLU A 88 13.55 14.41 -22.11
C GLU A 88 14.91 14.81 -22.68
N LYS A 89 15.93 13.97 -22.44
CA LYS A 89 17.30 14.19 -22.93
C LYS A 89 17.53 13.65 -24.35
N HIS A 90 16.70 12.69 -24.75
CA HIS A 90 16.79 11.97 -26.02
C HIS A 90 15.43 11.93 -26.72
N PRO A 91 14.97 13.07 -27.27
CA PRO A 91 13.67 13.15 -27.93
C PRO A 91 13.54 12.21 -29.13
N GLU A 92 14.66 11.80 -29.74
CA GLU A 92 14.73 10.82 -30.84
C GLU A 92 14.20 9.43 -30.48
N PHE A 93 14.14 9.07 -29.20
CA PHE A 93 13.62 7.78 -28.71
C PHE A 93 12.28 7.91 -27.97
N SER A 94 11.65 9.09 -28.00
CA SER A 94 10.48 9.39 -27.17
C SER A 94 9.26 8.51 -27.48
N ALA A 95 9.12 8.04 -28.73
CA ALA A 95 8.02 7.17 -29.14
C ALA A 95 8.16 5.77 -28.51
N GLU A 96 9.33 5.16 -28.65
CA GLU A 96 9.67 3.84 -28.10
C GLU A 96 9.64 3.85 -26.57
N ILE A 97 10.15 4.92 -25.96
CA ILE A 97 10.14 5.07 -24.49
C ILE A 97 8.70 5.18 -23.97
N ARG A 98 7.82 5.89 -24.67
CA ARG A 98 6.40 5.98 -24.30
C ARG A 98 5.72 4.61 -24.36
N GLU A 99 6.03 3.79 -25.37
CA GLU A 99 5.50 2.44 -25.49
C GLU A 99 5.97 1.54 -24.33
N ILE A 100 7.28 1.52 -24.04
CA ILE A 100 7.84 0.74 -22.92
C ILE A 100 7.25 1.21 -21.57
N SER A 101 7.11 2.52 -21.38
CA SER A 101 6.55 3.09 -20.16
C SER A 101 5.07 2.72 -19.97
N ALA A 102 4.32 2.51 -21.05
CA ALA A 102 2.92 2.06 -20.96
C ALA A 102 2.82 0.61 -20.47
N LEU A 103 3.72 -0.27 -20.92
CA LEU A 103 3.77 -1.67 -20.47
C LEU A 103 4.05 -1.80 -18.97
N LEU A 104 4.85 -0.88 -18.40
CA LEU A 104 5.16 -0.87 -16.97
C LEU A 104 3.98 -0.44 -16.09
N LYS A 105 3.00 0.30 -16.64
CA LYS A 105 1.80 0.75 -15.90
C LYS A 105 0.63 -0.24 -15.98
N GLY A 106 0.66 -1.18 -16.94
CA GLY A 106 -0.49 -2.01 -17.30
C GLY A 106 -0.67 -3.30 -16.50
N ASN A 107 -0.34 -3.33 -15.20
CA ASN A 107 -0.43 -4.56 -14.39
C ASN A 107 -1.12 -4.33 -13.03
N GLU A 108 -2.16 -3.49 -13.02
CA GLU A 108 -3.09 -3.39 -11.90
C GLU A 108 -4.18 -4.46 -12.07
N LEU A 109 -4.20 -5.44 -11.17
CA LEU A 109 -5.28 -6.44 -11.01
C LEU A 109 -6.47 -5.82 -10.26
#